data_AF-A0A1H8XMH5-F1
#
_entry.id   AF-A0A1H8XMH5-F1
#
_cell.length_a   1.000
_cell.length_b   1.000
_cell.length_c   1.000
_cell.angle_alpha   90.00
_cell.angle_beta   90.00
_cell.angle_gamma   90.00
#
_symmetry.space_group_name_H-M   'P 1'
#
loop_
_entity.id
_entity.type
_entity.pdbx_description
1 polymer ?
#
loop_
_entity_poly.entity_id
_entity_poly.type
_entity_poly.pdbx_seq_one_letter_code
_entity_poly.pdbx_strand_id
1 'polypeptide(L)'
;MRLGLFLATVIGLAGAPHVSSAADASWPAVGALENGLSTSCGGGTVSTGPEWTAPARGQVDIKGNTLTFKSTSAIPNHSFTVDLRALNSDGSGKVVGIDKNNREFYLTFDPGSGARAFHMTYRLKACRRVYTPST
;
A
#
# COMPACT_ATOMS: atom_id res chain seq x y z
N MET A 1 37.81 38.30 -39.44
CA MET A 1 37.11 38.11 -38.16
C MET A 1 36.16 36.93 -38.32
N ARG A 2 36.37 35.85 -37.55
CA ARG A 2 35.57 34.60 -37.60
C ARG A 2 34.36 34.76 -36.67
N LEU A 3 33.16 34.54 -37.19
CA LEU A 3 31.91 34.40 -36.43
C LEU A 3 31.00 33.56 -37.34
N GLY A 4 30.55 32.35 -37.04
CA GLY A 4 30.34 31.66 -35.77
C GLY A 4 28.97 31.01 -35.92
N LEU A 5 28.96 29.77 -36.43
CA LEU A 5 27.77 28.97 -36.72
C LEU A 5 26.98 28.72 -35.42
N PHE A 6 25.73 29.20 -35.33
CA PHE A 6 24.84 28.85 -34.21
C PHE A 6 24.11 27.53 -34.54
N LEU A 7 24.52 26.44 -33.89
CA LEU A 7 23.74 25.21 -33.85
C LEU A 7 22.53 25.41 -32.94
N ALA A 8 21.33 25.29 -33.51
CA ALA A 8 20.09 25.18 -32.75
C ALA A 8 19.95 23.73 -32.24
N THR A 9 20.23 23.52 -30.95
CA THR A 9 19.98 22.25 -30.28
C THR A 9 18.48 22.17 -29.96
N VAL A 10 17.73 21.41 -30.76
CA VAL A 10 16.35 21.03 -30.45
C VAL A 10 16.39 20.02 -29.30
N ILE A 11 16.12 20.49 -28.08
CA ILE A 11 15.91 19.62 -26.92
C ILE A 11 14.52 19.00 -27.10
N GLY A 12 14.50 17.76 -27.60
CA GLY A 12 13.30 16.94 -27.58
C GLY A 12 12.88 16.71 -26.13
N LEU A 13 11.68 17.18 -25.77
CA LEU A 13 10.99 16.72 -24.57
C LEU A 13 10.59 15.26 -24.80
N ALA A 14 11.52 14.34 -24.52
CA ALA A 14 11.18 12.96 -24.25
C ALA A 14 10.26 12.99 -23.02
N GLY A 15 9.00 12.57 -23.22
CA GLY A 15 8.04 12.39 -22.14
C GLY A 15 8.72 11.59 -21.03
N ALA A 16 8.79 12.19 -19.84
CA ALA A 16 9.36 11.53 -18.68
C ALA A 16 8.70 10.16 -18.54
N PRO A 17 9.47 9.06 -18.46
CA PRO A 17 8.86 7.77 -18.16
C PRO A 17 8.18 7.96 -16.81
N HIS A 18 6.88 7.66 -16.76
CA HIS A 18 6.08 7.62 -15.57
C HIS A 18 6.83 6.74 -14.56
N VAL A 19 7.59 7.37 -13.66
CA VAL A 19 8.38 6.65 -12.67
C VAL A 19 7.35 6.04 -11.74
N SER A 20 7.13 4.73 -11.87
CA SER A 20 6.33 3.96 -10.93
C SER A 20 6.87 4.26 -9.54
N SER A 21 6.11 4.98 -8.73
CA SER A 21 6.55 5.45 -7.40
C SER A 21 6.71 4.30 -6.40
N ALA A 22 6.19 3.12 -6.74
CA ALA A 22 6.42 1.90 -6.01
C ALA A 22 7.34 0.98 -6.83
N ALA A 23 8.52 0.67 -6.26
CA ALA A 23 9.39 -0.38 -6.79
C ALA A 23 8.72 -1.75 -6.60
N ASP A 24 8.83 -2.62 -7.60
CA ASP A 24 8.37 -4.01 -7.52
C ASP A 24 8.97 -4.69 -6.28
N ALA A 25 8.11 -5.34 -5.49
CA ALA A 25 8.52 -6.00 -4.26
C ALA A 25 7.50 -7.04 -3.84
N SER A 26 7.98 -8.08 -3.18
CA SER A 26 7.14 -9.14 -2.64
C SER A 26 7.65 -9.52 -1.25
N TRP A 27 6.77 -9.52 -0.26
CA TRP A 27 7.13 -9.89 1.11
C TRP A 27 5.92 -10.46 1.87
N PRO A 28 6.14 -11.41 2.79
CA PRO A 28 5.10 -11.83 3.70
C PRO A 28 4.81 -10.70 4.70
N ALA A 29 3.54 -10.52 5.06
CA ALA A 29 3.10 -9.47 5.95
C ALA A 29 2.07 -9.95 6.97
N VAL A 30 2.09 -9.30 8.13
CA VAL A 30 1.10 -9.48 9.19
C VAL A 30 0.34 -8.19 9.40
N GLY A 31 -0.97 -8.21 9.10
CA GLY A 31 -1.91 -7.14 9.39
C GLY A 31 -2.51 -7.30 10.78
N ALA A 32 -2.28 -6.38 11.70
CA ALA A 32 -2.89 -6.39 13.04
C ALA A 32 -3.51 -5.02 13.37
N LEU A 33 -4.43 -4.95 14.35
CA LEU A 33 -4.85 -3.64 14.86
C LEU A 33 -3.65 -2.92 15.47
N GLU A 34 -3.48 -1.64 15.14
CA GLU A 34 -2.33 -0.84 15.55
C GLU A 34 -2.16 -0.76 17.07
N ASN A 35 -3.27 -0.60 17.80
CA ASN A 35 -3.28 -0.47 19.25
C ASN A 35 -3.70 -1.77 19.97
N GLY A 36 -3.57 -2.92 19.30
CA GLY A 36 -3.89 -4.22 19.89
C GLY A 36 -5.39 -4.52 19.99
N LEU A 37 -5.88 -4.90 21.18
CA LEU A 37 -7.26 -5.33 21.38
C LEU A 37 -8.23 -4.15 21.48
N SER A 38 -9.35 -4.26 20.77
CA SER A 38 -10.47 -3.33 20.91
C SER A 38 -11.79 -4.09 20.80
N THR A 39 -12.69 -3.87 21.75
CA THR A 39 -14.04 -4.45 21.73
C THR A 39 -14.90 -3.90 20.60
N SER A 40 -14.60 -2.67 20.15
CA SER A 40 -15.33 -1.97 19.09
C SER A 40 -14.74 -2.18 17.69
N CYS A 41 -13.44 -2.49 17.61
CA CYS A 41 -12.71 -2.63 16.35
C CYS A 41 -12.26 -4.05 16.03
N GLY A 42 -12.21 -4.92 17.05
CA GLY A 42 -11.67 -6.27 16.94
C GLY A 42 -10.19 -6.31 16.62
N GLY A 43 -9.36 -6.72 17.57
CA GLY A 43 -7.95 -7.01 17.31
C GLY A 43 -7.31 -7.76 18.46
N GLY A 44 -6.08 -8.24 18.28
CA GLY A 44 -5.21 -8.75 19.34
C GLY A 44 -3.95 -9.43 18.77
N THR A 45 -2.84 -9.34 19.49
CA THR A 45 -1.64 -10.16 19.26
C THR A 45 -1.83 -11.60 19.76
N VAL A 46 -2.86 -11.82 20.56
CA VAL A 46 -3.26 -13.11 21.15
C VAL A 46 -4.67 -13.44 20.66
N SER A 47 -4.86 -14.67 20.18
CA SER A 47 -6.08 -15.16 19.51
C SER A 47 -7.24 -15.45 20.49
N THR A 48 -7.44 -14.62 21.52
CA THR A 48 -8.50 -14.80 22.53
C THR A 48 -9.81 -14.12 22.15
N GLY A 49 -9.81 -13.29 21.09
CA GLY A 49 -11.02 -12.70 20.52
C GLY A 49 -11.62 -13.54 19.38
N PRO A 50 -12.82 -13.18 18.89
CA PRO A 50 -13.42 -13.82 17.73
C PRO A 50 -12.50 -13.85 16.50
N GLU A 51 -12.69 -14.79 15.59
CA GLU A 51 -11.85 -14.99 14.39
C GLU A 51 -11.62 -13.69 13.59
N TRP A 52 -12.63 -12.82 13.47
CA TRP A 52 -12.54 -11.54 12.75
C TRP A 52 -11.60 -10.50 13.40
N THR A 53 -11.13 -10.75 14.62
CA THR A 53 -10.16 -9.94 15.36
C THR A 53 -8.72 -10.43 15.18
N ALA A 54 -8.51 -11.60 14.59
CA ALA A 54 -7.20 -12.22 14.46
C ALA A 54 -6.28 -11.39 13.54
N PRO A 55 -4.95 -11.53 13.68
CA PRO A 55 -4.00 -11.02 12.70
C PRO A 55 -4.26 -11.61 11.31
N ALA A 56 -4.15 -10.78 10.27
CA ALA A 56 -4.19 -11.17 8.88
C ALA A 56 -2.77 -11.59 8.47
N ARG A 57 -2.55 -12.84 8.09
CA ARG A 57 -1.23 -13.29 7.61
C ARG A 57 -1.30 -13.56 6.13
N GLY A 58 -0.44 -12.93 5.35
CA GLY A 58 -0.53 -13.04 3.89
C GLY A 58 0.73 -12.59 3.18
N GLN A 59 0.64 -12.55 1.86
CA GLN A 59 1.68 -12.04 0.97
C GLN A 59 1.26 -10.65 0.46
N VAL A 60 2.19 -9.70 0.50
CA VAL A 60 2.07 -8.44 -0.23
C VAL A 60 2.91 -8.55 -1.51
N ASP A 61 2.31 -8.21 -2.64
CA ASP A 61 2.95 -8.11 -3.94
C ASP A 61 2.71 -6.73 -4.52
N ILE A 62 3.77 -5.97 -4.75
CA ILE A 62 3.75 -4.75 -5.56
C ILE A 62 4.32 -5.08 -6.94
N LYS A 63 3.53 -4.82 -7.98
CA LYS A 63 3.94 -4.93 -9.39
C LYS A 63 3.49 -3.69 -10.15
N GLY A 64 4.44 -2.89 -10.63
CA GLY A 64 4.20 -1.55 -11.15
C GLY A 64 3.42 -0.71 -10.13
N ASN A 65 2.28 -0.16 -10.56
CA ASN A 65 1.40 0.64 -9.71
C ASN A 65 0.32 -0.19 -9.00
N THR A 66 0.45 -1.51 -8.87
CA THR A 66 -0.58 -2.34 -8.25
C THR A 66 -0.02 -3.03 -7.01
N LEU A 67 -0.67 -2.84 -5.87
CA LEU A 67 -0.45 -3.66 -4.69
C LEU A 67 -1.55 -4.70 -4.59
N THR A 68 -1.15 -5.95 -4.36
CA THR A 68 -2.05 -7.05 -4.00
C THR A 68 -1.65 -7.59 -2.63
N PHE A 69 -2.60 -7.64 -1.71
CA PHE A 69 -2.47 -8.43 -0.49
C PHE A 69 -3.28 -9.71 -0.66
N LYS A 70 -2.63 -10.87 -0.53
CA LYS A 70 -3.28 -12.19 -0.54
C LYS A 70 -3.15 -12.84 0.81
N SER A 71 -4.26 -13.20 1.42
CA SER A 71 -4.27 -13.96 2.66
C SER A 71 -5.31 -15.08 2.59
N THR A 72 -5.02 -16.20 3.26
CA THR A 72 -5.99 -17.26 3.54
C THR A 72 -6.59 -17.12 4.94
N SER A 73 -6.25 -16.05 5.68
CA SER A 73 -6.81 -15.80 7.00
C SER A 73 -8.32 -15.66 6.90
N ALA A 74 -9.02 -16.26 7.86
CA ALA A 74 -10.47 -16.30 7.86
C ALA A 74 -11.15 -14.98 8.26
N ILE A 75 -10.37 -13.91 8.41
CA ILE A 75 -10.90 -12.57 8.65
C ILE A 75 -11.65 -12.03 7.41
N PRO A 76 -12.63 -11.13 7.60
CA PRO A 76 -13.22 -10.38 6.50
C PRO A 76 -12.16 -9.58 5.74
N ASN A 77 -12.27 -9.53 4.40
CA ASN A 77 -11.36 -8.79 3.51
C ASN A 77 -9.90 -9.20 3.63
N HIS A 78 -9.67 -10.50 3.78
CA HIS A 78 -8.34 -11.09 3.85
C HIS A 78 -7.49 -10.88 2.58
N SER A 79 -8.12 -10.65 1.42
CA SER A 79 -7.38 -10.31 0.20
C SER A 79 -7.95 -9.06 -0.44
N PHE A 80 -7.07 -8.21 -0.98
CA PHE A 80 -7.45 -6.99 -1.69
C PHE A 80 -6.37 -6.56 -2.69
N THR A 81 -6.79 -5.75 -3.66
CA THR A 81 -5.91 -5.11 -4.64
C THR A 81 -6.18 -3.62 -4.66
N VAL A 82 -5.13 -2.80 -4.74
CA VAL A 82 -5.23 -1.34 -4.83
C VAL A 82 -4.29 -0.77 -5.89
N ASP A 83 -4.72 0.32 -6.52
CA ASP A 83 -3.90 1.12 -7.42
C ASP A 83 -3.05 2.13 -6.61
N LEU A 84 -1.75 2.16 -6.87
CA LEU A 84 -0.75 2.99 -6.22
C LEU A 84 -0.40 4.27 -7.00
N ARG A 85 -1.02 4.55 -8.15
CA ARG A 85 -0.74 5.75 -8.96
C ARG A 85 -0.92 7.07 -8.23
N ALA A 86 -1.72 7.08 -7.17
CA ALA A 86 -1.94 8.27 -6.34
C ALA A 86 -0.86 8.48 -5.25
N LEU A 87 0.14 7.60 -5.16
CA LEU A 87 1.29 7.81 -4.28
C LEU A 87 2.22 8.89 -4.87
N ASN A 88 2.83 9.65 -3.97
CA ASN A 88 3.89 10.60 -4.28
C ASN A 88 5.12 9.87 -4.84
N SER A 89 6.03 10.60 -5.47
CA SER A 89 7.25 10.04 -6.06
C SER A 89 8.19 9.38 -5.05
N ASP A 90 8.09 9.74 -3.76
CA ASP A 90 8.84 9.13 -2.65
C ASP A 90 8.15 7.87 -2.09
N GLY A 91 7.04 7.44 -2.69
CA GLY A 91 6.25 6.27 -2.28
C GLY A 91 5.32 6.53 -1.09
N SER A 92 5.25 7.76 -0.57
CA SER A 92 4.29 8.14 0.48
C SER A 92 2.91 8.48 -0.08
N GLY A 93 1.91 8.49 0.79
CA GLY A 93 0.59 9.01 0.46
C GLY A 93 -0.55 8.08 0.86
N LYS A 94 -1.74 8.40 0.34
CA LYS A 94 -2.97 7.66 0.65
C LYS A 94 -3.64 7.24 -0.64
N VAL A 95 -3.97 5.96 -0.74
CA VAL A 95 -4.69 5.38 -1.88
C VAL A 95 -6.01 4.79 -1.41
N VAL A 96 -6.98 4.73 -2.32
CA VAL A 96 -8.31 4.18 -2.06
C VAL A 96 -8.38 2.77 -2.61
N GLY A 97 -8.87 1.85 -1.80
CA GLY A 97 -9.28 0.51 -2.21
C GLY A 97 -10.77 0.30 -2.00
N ILE A 98 -11.34 -0.62 -2.76
CA ILE A 98 -12.73 -1.06 -2.60
C ILE A 98 -12.71 -2.56 -2.32
N ASP A 99 -13.34 -2.97 -1.23
CA ASP A 99 -13.45 -4.39 -0.89
C ASP A 99 -14.55 -5.10 -1.69
N LYS A 100 -14.63 -6.42 -1.56
CA LYS A 100 -15.65 -7.23 -2.26
C LYS A 100 -17.11 -6.88 -1.92
N ASN A 101 -17.33 -6.15 -0.83
CA ASN A 101 -18.65 -5.69 -0.38
C ASN A 101 -18.90 -4.22 -0.79
N ASN A 102 -18.12 -3.70 -1.74
CA ASN A 102 -18.18 -2.32 -2.23
C ASN A 102 -17.93 -1.26 -1.14
N ARG A 103 -17.12 -1.58 -0.13
CA ARG A 103 -16.75 -0.65 0.94
C ARG A 103 -15.39 -0.04 0.66
N GLU A 104 -15.32 1.28 0.73
CA GLU A 104 -14.06 2.02 0.61
C GLU A 104 -13.20 1.83 1.86
N PHE A 105 -11.93 1.54 1.62
CA PHE A 105 -10.86 1.61 2.61
C PHE A 105 -9.68 2.39 2.04
N TYR A 106 -8.82 2.87 2.93
CA TYR A 106 -7.64 3.62 2.58
C TYR A 106 -6.40 2.84 2.97
N LEU A 107 -5.40 2.82 2.10
CA LEU A 107 -4.04 2.47 2.48
C LEU A 107 -3.20 3.74 2.58
N THR A 108 -2.50 3.90 3.69
CA THR A 108 -1.58 5.02 3.91
C THR A 108 -0.16 4.49 4.06
N PHE A 109 0.76 5.07 3.28
CA PHE A 109 2.18 4.74 3.23
C PHE A 109 3.01 5.92 3.70
N ASP A 110 4.01 5.62 4.53
CA ASP A 110 5.13 6.53 4.77
C ASP A 110 6.11 6.49 3.58
N PRO A 111 6.98 7.51 3.44
CA PRO A 111 7.99 7.52 2.38
C PRO A 111 8.86 6.26 2.39
N GLY A 112 9.16 5.75 1.20
CA GLY A 112 10.01 4.58 1.02
C GLY A 112 9.60 3.71 -0.16
N SER A 113 10.44 2.72 -0.44
CA SER A 113 10.26 1.76 -1.53
C SER A 113 10.41 0.32 -1.02
N GLY A 114 9.89 -0.65 -1.76
CA GLY A 114 10.01 -2.07 -1.42
C GLY A 114 9.19 -2.48 -0.20
N ALA A 115 9.66 -3.52 0.49
CA ALA A 115 9.00 -4.09 1.66
C ALA A 115 8.95 -3.09 2.82
N ARG A 116 7.73 -2.61 3.11
CA ARG A 116 7.49 -1.63 4.17
C ARG A 116 6.13 -1.79 4.81
N ALA A 117 5.97 -1.18 5.97
CA ALA A 117 4.69 -1.15 6.64
C ALA A 117 3.70 -0.21 5.91
N PHE A 118 2.41 -0.50 6.03
CA PHE A 118 1.34 0.40 5.61
C PHE A 118 0.11 0.25 6.50
N HIS A 119 -0.66 1.32 6.56
CA HIS A 119 -1.86 1.39 7.40
C HIS A 119 -3.10 1.20 6.56
N MET A 120 -4.06 0.40 7.03
CA MET A 120 -5.37 0.21 6.43
C MET A 120 -6.46 0.73 7.36
N THR A 121 -7.33 1.60 6.85
CA THR A 121 -8.48 2.13 7.60
C THR A 121 -9.72 2.17 6.71
N TYR A 122 -10.87 1.68 7.18
CA TYR A 122 -12.13 1.83 6.44
C TYR A 122 -12.65 3.27 6.56
N ARG A 123 -13.29 3.79 5.50
CA ARG A 123 -13.76 5.18 5.45
C ARG A 123 -14.62 5.61 6.65
N LEU A 124 -15.47 4.72 7.14
CA LEU A 124 -16.41 5.00 8.24
C LEU A 124 -16.00 4.34 9.56
N LYS A 125 -14.73 3.94 9.73
CA LYS A 125 -14.25 3.26 10.94
C LYS A 125 -13.00 3.95 11.46
N ALA A 126 -12.95 4.12 12.79
CA ALA A 126 -11.74 4.55 13.49
C ALA A 126 -10.68 3.43 13.59
N CYS A 127 -11.07 2.20 13.23
CA CYS A 127 -10.23 1.01 13.37
C CYS A 127 -9.14 1.00 12.30
N ARG A 128 -7.89 1.17 12.75
CA ARG A 128 -6.70 1.13 11.90
C ARG A 128 -5.95 -0.19 12.09
N ARG A 129 -5.64 -0.85 10.98
CA ARG A 129 -4.73 -2.00 10.94
C ARG A 129 -3.39 -1.56 10.38
N VAL A 130 -2.30 -2.11 10.91
CA VAL A 130 -0.96 -1.97 10.35
C VAL A 130 -0.57 -3.31 9.76
N TYR A 131 -0.16 -3.30 8.49
CA TYR A 131 0.45 -4.44 7.83
C TYR A 131 1.95 -4.23 7.87
N THR A 132 2.66 -5.06 8.63
CA THR A 132 4.12 -5.02 8.75
C THR A 132 4.75 -6.18 8.00
N PRO A 133 5.92 -6.00 7.36
CA PRO A 133 6.69 -7.12 6.86
C PRO A 133 6.99 -8.13 7.97
N SER A 134 6.91 -9.40 7.63
CA SER A 134 7.37 -10.50 8.49
C SER A 134 8.53 -11.24 7.84
N THR A 135 9.26 -11.98 8.66
CA THR A 135 10.31 -12.93 8.25
C THR A 135 9.74 -14.31 8.00
#